data_AF-A0A7T1MFV9-F1
#
_entry.id   AF-A0A7T1MFV9-F1
#
_cell.length_a   1.000
_cell.length_b   1.000
_cell.length_c   1.000
_cell.angle_alpha   90.00
_cell.angle_beta   90.00
_cell.angle_gamma   90.00
#
_symmetry.space_group_name_H-M   'P 1'
#
loop_
_entity.id
_entity.type
_entity.pdbx_description
1 polymer ?
#
loop_
_entity_poly.entity_id
_entity_poly.type
_entity_poly.pdbx_seq_one_letter_code
_entity_poly.pdbx_strand_id
1 'polypeptide(L)'
;MTLRHARRPLLLAALLGLGLSTLPSPGQAIEAVPNRTRLTPAQQRTLFSEWRQLSLKTNQERITILQQYQGCLSAAGSLEAMRTCQQRQRQALINQRQQPGGGSPQSQPQPDGTPMI
;
A
#
# COMPACT_ATOMS: atom_id res chain seq x y z
N MET A 1 -44.38 24.98 -15.95
CA MET A 1 -44.58 25.02 -17.42
C MET A 1 -43.35 24.41 -18.09
N THR A 2 -43.58 23.33 -18.87
CA THR A 2 -42.84 22.83 -20.07
C THR A 2 -41.30 22.71 -20.00
N LEU A 3 -40.69 21.53 -19.86
CA LEU A 3 -40.35 20.54 -20.92
C LEU A 3 -39.80 21.17 -22.22
N ARG A 4 -38.60 20.75 -22.69
CA ARG A 4 -38.41 19.90 -23.89
C ARG A 4 -36.95 19.87 -24.44
N HIS A 5 -36.43 18.63 -24.53
CA HIS A 5 -35.82 17.98 -25.72
C HIS A 5 -34.38 18.37 -26.10
N ALA A 6 -33.37 17.48 -25.94
CA ALA A 6 -33.09 16.25 -26.70
C ALA A 6 -32.39 16.49 -28.06
N ARG A 7 -31.18 15.91 -28.24
CA ARG A 7 -30.78 14.94 -29.29
C ARG A 7 -29.26 14.99 -29.58
N ARG A 8 -28.57 13.87 -29.29
CA ARG A 8 -27.38 13.35 -30.01
C ARG A 8 -27.83 12.85 -31.40
N PRO A 9 -27.02 12.84 -32.49
CA PRO A 9 -26.05 11.75 -32.81
C PRO A 9 -24.77 12.22 -33.58
N LEU A 10 -23.59 11.58 -33.50
CA LEU A 10 -23.08 10.35 -34.16
C LEU A 10 -22.90 10.45 -35.70
N LEU A 11 -21.65 10.66 -36.16
CA LEU A 11 -21.07 10.28 -37.47
C LEU A 11 -19.57 10.00 -37.22
N LEU A 12 -19.00 8.78 -37.20
CA LEU A 12 -18.97 7.65 -38.14
C LEU A 12 -18.13 7.96 -39.40
N ALA A 13 -16.91 7.39 -39.44
CA ALA A 13 -16.14 6.92 -40.61
C ALA A 13 -14.63 6.97 -40.28
N ALA A 14 -14.00 5.84 -39.99
CA ALA A 14 -13.46 4.86 -40.95
C ALA A 14 -11.99 5.16 -41.26
N LEU A 15 -11.11 4.22 -40.90
CA LEU A 15 -10.00 3.77 -41.74
C LEU A 15 -9.44 2.48 -41.14
N LEU A 16 -9.91 1.36 -41.69
CA LEU A 16 -9.27 0.07 -41.57
C LEU A 16 -7.89 0.15 -42.24
N GLY A 17 -6.83 0.10 -41.45
CA GLY A 17 -5.49 -0.22 -41.92
C GLY A 17 -5.19 -1.68 -41.62
N LEU A 18 -5.23 -2.53 -42.64
CA LEU A 18 -4.72 -3.89 -42.63
C LEU A 18 -3.20 -3.85 -42.35
N GLY A 19 -2.81 -4.13 -41.11
CA GLY A 19 -1.44 -4.39 -40.70
C GLY A 19 -1.36 -5.78 -40.10
N LEU A 20 -1.21 -6.79 -40.96
CA LEU A 20 -0.97 -8.18 -40.57
C LEU A 20 0.48 -8.31 -40.06
N SER A 21 0.73 -7.84 -38.84
CA SER A 21 1.98 -8.11 -38.13
C SER A 21 1.78 -9.36 -37.29
N THR A 22 2.44 -10.44 -37.67
CA THR A 22 2.59 -11.65 -36.87
C THR A 22 3.23 -11.29 -35.53
N LEU A 23 2.44 -11.13 -34.47
CA LEU A 23 2.99 -11.04 -33.11
C LEU A 23 3.62 -12.40 -32.76
N PRO A 24 4.84 -12.44 -32.21
CA PRO A 24 5.39 -13.66 -31.65
C PRO A 24 4.43 -14.15 -30.57
N SER A 25 3.99 -15.39 -30.74
CA SER A 25 3.28 -16.16 -29.73
C SER A 25 3.98 -15.97 -28.38
N PRO A 26 3.32 -15.43 -27.33
CA PRO A 26 3.87 -15.51 -25.99
C PRO A 26 3.96 -17.00 -25.67
N GLY A 27 5.20 -17.50 -25.79
CA GLY A 27 5.59 -18.82 -25.35
C GLY A 27 4.98 -19.07 -23.99
N GLN A 28 4.44 -20.27 -23.87
CA GLN A 28 3.83 -20.83 -22.67
C GLN A 28 4.47 -20.23 -21.42
N ALA A 29 3.74 -19.31 -20.80
CA ALA A 29 3.95 -19.00 -19.40
C ALA A 29 3.60 -20.30 -18.67
N ILE A 30 4.60 -21.16 -18.49
CA ILE A 30 4.59 -22.14 -17.43
C ILE A 30 4.50 -21.27 -16.18
N GLU A 31 3.27 -21.05 -15.71
CA GLU A 31 3.00 -20.64 -14.34
C GLU A 31 3.67 -21.69 -13.46
N ALA A 32 4.95 -21.46 -13.17
CA ALA A 32 5.57 -22.02 -12.01
C ALA A 32 4.84 -21.39 -10.83
N VAL A 33 3.71 -22.01 -10.45
CA VAL A 33 3.07 -21.76 -9.17
C VAL A 33 4.20 -21.83 -8.16
N PRO A 34 4.54 -20.72 -7.47
CA PRO A 34 5.61 -20.76 -6.50
C PRO A 34 5.21 -21.83 -5.50
N ASN A 35 6.02 -22.88 -5.41
CA ASN A 35 5.85 -23.94 -4.45
C ASN A 35 5.92 -23.26 -3.08
N ARG A 36 4.76 -22.88 -2.54
CA ARG A 36 4.63 -22.23 -1.24
C ARG A 36 5.14 -23.24 -0.24
N THR A 37 6.42 -23.14 0.09
CA THR A 37 7.07 -23.97 1.08
C THR A 37 6.24 -23.86 2.35
N ARG A 38 5.46 -24.90 2.66
CA ARG A 38 4.60 -24.87 3.84
C ARG A 38 5.51 -24.85 5.04
N LEU A 39 5.49 -23.73 5.76
CA LEU A 39 6.20 -23.57 7.03
C LEU A 39 5.78 -24.71 7.97
N THR A 40 6.76 -25.32 8.63
CA THR A 40 6.49 -26.29 9.69
C THR A 40 5.74 -25.61 10.86
N PRO A 41 4.96 -26.35 11.67
CA PRO A 41 4.27 -25.77 12.83
C PRO A 41 5.22 -25.10 13.85
N ALA A 42 6.48 -25.53 13.91
CA ALA A 42 7.50 -24.88 14.73
C ALA A 42 7.90 -23.51 14.15
N GLN A 43 8.18 -23.43 12.84
CA GLN A 43 8.52 -22.17 12.17
C GLN A 43 7.36 -21.16 12.20
N GLN A 44 6.11 -21.63 12.04
CA GLN A 44 4.93 -20.78 12.13
C GLN A 44 4.79 -20.12 13.51
N ARG A 45 5.03 -20.88 14.59
CA ARG A 45 4.94 -20.36 15.96
C ARG A 45 5.98 -19.28 16.23
N THR A 46 7.22 -19.48 15.79
CA THR A 46 8.28 -18.47 15.92
C THR A 46 7.93 -17.19 15.17
N LEU A 47 7.59 -17.30 13.87
CA LEU A 47 7.23 -16.15 13.04
C LEU A 47 5.99 -15.41 13.56
N PHE A 48 4.98 -16.15 14.06
CA PHE A 48 3.80 -15.55 14.66
C PHE A 48 4.16 -14.74 15.91
N SER A 49 5.06 -15.24 16.76
CA SER A 49 5.45 -14.55 17.98
C SER A 49 6.15 -13.22 17.68
N GLU A 50 7.07 -13.21 16.71
CA GLU A 50 7.77 -12.01 16.25
C GLU A 50 6.80 -11.02 15.60
N TRP A 51 5.93 -11.52 14.73
CA TRP A 51 4.91 -10.70 14.07
C TRP A 51 3.93 -10.08 15.07
N ARG A 52 3.52 -10.83 16.10
CA ARG A 52 2.64 -10.34 17.16
C ARG A 52 3.33 -9.24 17.96
N GLN A 53 4.58 -9.45 18.38
CA GLN A 53 5.34 -8.44 19.13
C GLN A 53 5.51 -7.16 18.31
N LEU A 54 5.87 -7.30 17.03
CA LEU A 54 5.97 -6.17 16.12
C LEU A 54 4.64 -5.42 15.99
N SER A 55 3.55 -6.16 15.74
CA SER A 55 2.22 -5.58 15.60
C SER A 55 1.79 -4.83 16.86
N LEU A 56 2.06 -5.39 18.05
CA LEU A 56 1.77 -4.72 19.32
C LEU A 56 2.57 -3.42 19.46
N LYS A 57 3.87 -3.45 19.16
CA LYS A 57 4.73 -2.26 19.21
C LYS A 57 4.22 -1.17 18.26
N THR A 58 3.96 -1.51 17.00
CA THR A 58 3.46 -0.56 16.00
C THR A 58 2.12 0.06 16.43
N ASN A 59 1.20 -0.74 16.98
CA ASN A 59 -0.09 -0.22 17.46
C ASN A 59 0.08 0.68 18.68
N GLN A 60 0.96 0.33 19.62
CA GLN A 60 1.23 1.14 20.81
C GLN A 60 1.80 2.52 20.45
N GLU A 61 2.73 2.57 19.50
CA GLU A 61 3.27 3.83 18.97
C GLU A 61 2.18 4.68 18.32
N ARG A 62 1.27 4.05 17.55
CA ARG A 62 0.16 4.75 16.91
C ARG A 62 -0.79 5.34 17.94
N ILE A 63 -1.14 4.57 18.97
CA ILE A 63 -1.96 5.05 20.09
C ILE A 63 -1.32 6.26 20.75
N THR A 64 -0.01 6.21 20.98
CA THR A 64 0.75 7.32 21.59
C THR A 64 0.64 8.60 20.76
N ILE A 65 0.81 8.50 19.43
CA ILE A 65 0.65 9.65 18.51
C ILE A 65 -0.78 10.23 18.59
N LEU A 66 -1.79 9.37 18.65
CA LEU A 66 -3.19 9.80 18.75
C LEU A 66 -3.51 10.47 20.09
N GLN A 67 -2.98 9.97 21.19
CA GLN A 67 -3.14 10.58 22.51
C GLN A 67 -2.48 11.95 22.58
N GLN A 68 -1.27 12.09 22.01
CA GLN A 68 -0.61 13.40 21.90
C GLN A 68 -1.42 14.39 21.06
N TYR A 69 -2.00 13.93 19.95
CA TYR A 69 -2.87 14.75 19.12
C TYR A 69 -4.13 15.20 19.87
N GLN A 70 -4.76 14.30 20.61
CA GLN A 70 -5.92 14.62 21.46
C GLN A 70 -5.58 15.71 22.48
N GLY A 71 -4.46 15.57 23.19
CA GLY A 71 -3.99 16.58 24.15
C GLY A 71 -3.70 17.93 23.49
N CYS A 72 -3.10 17.91 22.29
CA CYS A 72 -2.86 19.12 21.51
C CYS A 72 -4.16 19.83 21.14
N LEU A 73 -5.16 19.08 20.65
CA LEU A 73 -6.47 19.65 20.31
C LEU A 73 -7.20 20.20 21.53
N SER A 74 -7.17 19.52 22.68
CA SER A 74 -7.83 20.00 23.89
C SER A 74 -7.22 21.31 24.42
N ALA A 75 -5.94 21.56 24.13
CA ALA A 75 -5.25 22.80 24.51
C ALA A 75 -5.31 23.89 23.42
N ALA A 76 -5.82 23.59 22.22
CA ALA A 76 -5.81 24.53 21.11
C ALA A 76 -6.87 25.64 21.29
N GLY A 77 -6.42 26.84 21.63
CA GLY A 77 -7.29 28.02 21.78
C GLY A 77 -7.59 28.78 20.48
N SER A 78 -7.05 28.34 19.33
CA SER A 78 -7.21 29.02 18.05
C SER A 78 -7.20 28.07 16.86
N LEU A 79 -7.73 28.53 15.72
CA LEU A 79 -7.69 27.79 14.46
C LEU A 79 -6.25 27.52 14.00
N GLU A 80 -5.35 28.46 14.22
CA GLU A 80 -3.92 28.29 13.93
C GLU A 80 -3.31 27.17 14.77
N ALA A 81 -3.56 27.17 16.08
CA ALA A 81 -3.09 26.12 16.98
C ALA A 81 -3.62 24.73 16.57
N MET A 82 -4.90 24.63 16.17
CA MET A 82 -5.45 23.38 15.63
C MET A 82 -4.72 22.91 14.37
N ARG A 83 -4.42 23.82 13.42
CA ARG A 83 -3.68 23.48 12.20
C ARG A 83 -2.28 22.95 12.53
N THR A 84 -1.60 23.56 13.49
CA THR A 84 -0.30 23.07 14.00
C THR A 84 -0.43 21.67 14.60
N CYS A 85 -1.47 21.39 15.40
CA CYS A 85 -1.73 20.04 15.93
C CYS A 85 -1.90 19.00 14.82
N GLN A 86 -2.69 19.32 13.78
CA GLN A 86 -2.90 18.42 12.63
C GLN A 86 -1.62 18.18 11.82
N GLN A 87 -0.79 19.21 11.66
CA GLN A 87 0.50 19.05 10.96
C GLN A 87 1.45 18.16 11.75
N ARG A 88 1.56 18.36 13.07
CA ARG A 88 2.38 17.52 13.96
C ARG A 88 1.93 16.06 13.94
N GLN A 89 0.63 15.81 14.01
CA GLN A 89 0.09 14.45 13.91
C GLN A 89 0.44 13.79 12.58
N ARG A 90 0.25 14.51 11.46
CA ARG A 90 0.60 13.99 10.12
C ARG A 90 2.08 13.63 10.02
N GLN A 91 2.96 14.51 10.49
CA GLN A 91 4.39 14.24 10.49
C GLN A 91 4.74 13.03 11.36
N ALA A 92 4.17 12.93 12.56
CA ALA A 92 4.40 11.80 13.45
C ALA A 92 3.97 10.46 12.83
N LEU A 93 2.81 10.42 12.15
CA LEU A 93 2.33 9.23 11.44
C LEU A 93 3.17 8.86 10.20
N ILE A 94 3.77 9.86 9.54
CA ILE A 94 4.71 9.62 8.45
C ILE A 94 6.01 9.02 9.01
N ASN A 95 6.57 9.65 10.04
CA ASN A 95 7.79 9.18 10.70
C ASN A 95 7.62 7.76 11.25
N GLN A 96 6.47 7.45 11.84
CA GLN A 96 6.16 6.11 12.33
C GLN A 96 6.23 5.05 11.22
N ARG A 97 5.66 5.34 10.04
CA ARG A 97 5.67 4.43 8.89
C ARG A 97 7.07 4.22 8.30
N GLN A 98 7.94 5.22 8.43
CA GLN A 98 9.32 5.15 7.96
C GLN A 98 10.23 4.37 8.91
N GLN A 99 9.79 4.07 10.14
CA GLN A 99 10.59 3.24 11.03
C GLN A 99 10.65 1.80 10.48
N PRO A 100 11.83 1.16 10.48
CA PRO A 100 11.93 -0.27 10.20
C PRO A 100 11.13 -1.04 11.26
N GLY A 101 9.93 -1.47 10.88
CA GLY A 101 8.91 -2.03 11.79
C GLY A 101 7.52 -1.35 11.70
N GLY A 102 7.42 -0.22 11.02
CA GLY A 102 6.21 0.58 10.78
C GLY A 102 5.38 0.10 9.60
N GLY A 103 5.10 -1.20 9.48
CA GLY A 103 4.05 -1.72 8.60
C GLY A 103 4.30 -1.63 7.08
N SER A 104 4.89 -2.70 6.54
CA SER A 104 4.48 -3.32 5.27
C SER A 104 5.04 -4.76 5.25
N PRO A 105 4.20 -5.82 5.23
CA PRO A 105 4.65 -7.16 4.88
C PRO A 105 4.78 -7.24 3.35
N GLN A 106 5.74 -6.53 2.77
CA GLN A 106 6.12 -6.70 1.37
C GLN A 106 7.48 -6.05 1.18
N SER A 107 8.42 -6.83 0.66
CA SER A 107 9.87 -6.59 0.49
C SER A 107 10.71 -7.36 1.52
N GLN A 108 10.75 -8.69 1.37
CA GLN A 108 11.90 -9.44 1.83
C GLN A 108 13.15 -8.95 1.08
N PRO A 109 14.31 -8.82 1.76
CA PRO A 109 15.57 -8.47 1.12
C PRO A 109 16.02 -9.60 0.18
N GLN A 110 16.39 -9.27 -1.07
CA GLN A 110 17.13 -10.19 -1.94
C GLN A 110 18.51 -10.45 -1.35
N PRO A 111 18.90 -11.70 -1.04
CA PRO A 111 20.30 -12.00 -0.79
C PRO A 111 21.05 -12.00 -2.12
N ASP A 112 22.05 -11.12 -2.20
CA ASP A 112 23.04 -11.04 -3.27
C ASP A 112 23.62 -12.43 -3.55
N GLY A 113 23.43 -12.88 -4.80
CA GLY A 113 23.98 -14.11 -5.30
C GLY A 113 25.50 -13.97 -5.41
N THR A 114 26.23 -14.59 -4.49
CA THR A 114 27.64 -14.90 -4.71
C THR A 114 27.70 -16.30 -5.35
N PRO A 115 28.07 -16.44 -6.64
CA PRO A 115 28.41 -17.74 -7.19
C PRO A 115 29.82 -18.12 -6.72
N MET A 116 29.93 -19.16 -5.90
CA MET A 116 31.18 -19.89 -5.74
C MET A 116 31.34 -20.77 -6.98
N ILE A 117 32.35 -20.46 -7.79
CA ILE A 117 32.95 -21.37 -8.77
C ILE A 117 33.93 -22.27 -8.04
#